data_AF-A0A4Q5R960-F1
#
_entry.id   AF-A0A4Q5R960-F1
#
_cell.length_a   1.000
_cell.length_b   1.000
_cell.length_c   1.000
_cell.angle_alpha   90.00
_cell.angle_beta   90.00
_cell.angle_gamma   90.00
#
_symmetry.space_group_name_H-M   'P 1'
#
loop_
_entity.id
_entity.type
_entity.pdbx_description
1 polymer ?
#
loop_
_entity_poly.entity_id
_entity_poly.type
_entity_poly.pdbx_seq_one_letter_code
_entity_poly.pdbx_strand_id
1 'polypeptide(L)'
;MSNMAMRRAWFQVHKWIGLILAILIIPLSLSGAALVWHDALDRIVDPTRYAVSGTTVLAPDAYVAAAATRLTHGERIAQLTMPEDGGPVVIAASAAGTAPRRPGPPQRTMVYLDPPTARVLEVSSSNGGLVRFLHVLHGSLQLPGVGRSIVGWIGVAMMVSCFTGLWLWWPTIGRWTRGLRYRRHRNVDTNLHHLFGFWIALPLFVLSLTGAWISFPQFFGKITGEASRPRG
;
A
#
# COMPACT_ATOMS: atom_id res chain seq x y z
N MET A 1 -23.37 -26.48 23.94
CA MET A 1 -24.15 -25.54 23.09
C MET A 1 -24.59 -26.27 21.83
N SER A 2 -25.84 -26.12 21.37
CA SER A 2 -26.27 -26.71 20.10
C SER A 2 -25.53 -26.07 18.92
N ASN A 3 -25.24 -26.84 17.86
CA ASN A 3 -24.54 -26.35 16.65
C ASN A 3 -25.19 -25.09 16.06
N MET A 4 -26.51 -24.95 16.18
CA MET A 4 -27.26 -23.78 15.73
C MET A 4 -27.08 -22.54 16.61
N ALA A 5 -26.89 -22.71 17.93
CA ALA A 5 -26.60 -21.60 18.83
C ALA A 5 -25.18 -21.05 18.59
N MET A 6 -24.22 -21.95 18.35
CA MET A 6 -22.83 -21.58 18.02
C MET A 6 -22.75 -20.78 16.72
N ARG A 7 -23.41 -21.23 15.65
CA ARG A 7 -23.48 -20.49 14.37
C ARG A 7 -24.12 -19.11 14.51
N ARG A 8 -25.18 -18.97 15.33
CA ARG A 8 -25.80 -17.66 15.59
C ARG A 8 -24.87 -16.71 16.32
N ALA A 9 -24.12 -17.19 17.31
CA ALA A 9 -23.15 -16.37 18.04
C ALA A 9 -22.04 -15.86 17.10
N TRP A 10 -21.43 -16.76 16.34
CA TRP A 10 -20.41 -16.39 15.35
C TRP A 10 -20.92 -15.49 14.24
N PHE A 11 -22.18 -15.63 13.82
CA PHE A 11 -22.80 -14.70 12.88
C PHE A 11 -22.85 -13.27 13.44
N GLN A 12 -23.20 -13.09 14.73
CA GLN A 12 -23.16 -11.77 15.36
C GLN A 12 -21.74 -11.24 15.44
N VAL A 13 -20.77 -12.07 15.84
CA VAL A 13 -19.35 -11.70 15.91
C VAL A 13 -18.84 -11.27 14.53
N HIS A 14 -19.05 -12.10 13.49
CA HIS A 14 -18.65 -11.81 12.12
C HIS A 14 -19.29 -10.52 11.59
N LYS A 15 -20.58 -10.31 11.84
CA LYS A 15 -21.31 -9.10 11.42
C LYS A 15 -20.69 -7.84 12.05
N TRP A 16 -20.45 -7.83 13.36
CA TRP A 16 -19.93 -6.65 14.05
C TRP A 16 -18.46 -6.38 13.73
N ILE A 17 -17.64 -7.43 13.66
CA ILE A 17 -16.24 -7.31 13.20
C ILE A 17 -16.23 -6.79 11.76
N GLY A 18 -17.02 -7.38 10.87
CA GLY A 18 -17.12 -6.98 9.47
C GLY A 18 -17.58 -5.52 9.30
N LEU A 19 -18.53 -5.06 10.11
CA LEU A 19 -19.00 -3.68 10.07
C LEU A 19 -17.92 -2.67 10.49
N ILE A 20 -17.21 -2.96 11.59
CA ILE A 20 -16.11 -2.10 12.05
C ILE A 20 -14.96 -2.12 11.04
N LEU A 21 -14.61 -3.30 10.53
CA LEU A 21 -13.57 -3.46 9.51
C LEU A 21 -13.94 -2.74 8.22
N ALA A 22 -15.21 -2.74 7.80
CA ALA A 22 -15.62 -2.05 6.58
C ALA A 22 -15.26 -0.55 6.62
N ILE A 23 -15.49 0.11 7.76
CA ILE A 23 -15.16 1.53 7.94
C ILE A 23 -13.66 1.79 7.74
N LEU A 24 -12.81 0.88 8.21
CA LEU A 24 -11.36 1.02 8.15
C LEU A 24 -10.77 0.53 6.82
N ILE A 25 -11.29 -0.55 6.27
CA ILE A 25 -10.76 -1.21 5.07
C ILE A 25 -11.18 -0.49 3.80
N ILE A 26 -12.33 0.20 3.76
CA ILE A 26 -12.73 0.99 2.59
C ILE A 26 -11.66 2.04 2.23
N PRO A 27 -11.25 2.97 3.11
CA PRO A 27 -10.22 3.96 2.77
C PRO A 27 -8.86 3.31 2.48
N LEU A 28 -8.51 2.23 3.17
CA LEU A 28 -7.29 1.47 2.90
C LEU A 28 -7.32 0.84 1.50
N SER A 29 -8.44 0.24 1.10
CA SER A 29 -8.58 -0.41 -0.21
C SER A 29 -8.61 0.61 -1.33
N LEU A 30 -9.30 1.74 -1.14
CA LEU A 30 -9.34 2.83 -2.12
C LEU A 30 -7.96 3.47 -2.31
N SER A 31 -7.24 3.74 -1.22
CA SER A 31 -5.88 4.26 -1.31
C SER A 31 -4.91 3.25 -1.92
N GLY A 32 -5.01 1.96 -1.56
CA GLY A 32 -4.22 0.89 -2.16
C GLY A 32 -4.48 0.73 -3.66
N ALA A 33 -5.74 0.76 -4.07
CA ALA A 33 -6.11 0.73 -5.48
C ALA A 33 -5.55 1.94 -6.23
N ALA A 34 -5.68 3.16 -5.69
CA ALA A 34 -5.12 4.36 -6.29
C ALA A 34 -3.59 4.27 -6.47
N LEU A 35 -2.87 3.69 -5.51
CA LEU A 35 -1.42 3.53 -5.57
C LEU A 35 -0.93 2.59 -6.68
N VAL A 36 -1.77 1.68 -7.20
CA VAL A 36 -1.43 0.87 -8.38
C VAL A 36 -1.10 1.77 -9.58
N TRP A 37 -1.75 2.94 -9.68
CA TRP A 37 -1.54 3.92 -10.75
C TRP A 37 -0.71 5.14 -10.31
N HIS A 38 0.20 4.96 -9.34
CA HIS A 38 1.00 6.06 -8.80
C HIS A 38 1.67 6.95 -9.86
N ASP A 39 2.27 6.40 -10.92
CA ASP A 39 2.89 7.20 -11.99
C ASP A 39 1.89 8.01 -12.81
N ALA A 40 0.70 7.44 -13.07
CA ALA A 40 -0.35 8.16 -13.77
C ALA A 40 -0.92 9.28 -12.91
N LEU A 41 -1.11 9.03 -11.61
CA LEU A 41 -1.56 10.04 -10.66
C LEU A 41 -0.54 11.16 -10.50
N ASP A 42 0.75 10.82 -10.38
CA ASP A 42 1.83 11.80 -10.25
C ASP A 42 1.93 12.67 -11.51
N ARG A 43 1.81 12.09 -12.71
CA ARG A 43 1.74 12.84 -13.98
C ARG A 43 0.59 13.83 -14.06
N ILE A 44 -0.58 13.46 -13.53
CA ILE A 44 -1.78 14.31 -13.57
C ILE A 44 -1.65 15.45 -12.56
N VAL A 45 -1.13 15.16 -11.36
CA VAL A 45 -1.05 16.12 -10.26
C VAL A 45 0.14 17.08 -10.42
N ASP A 46 1.28 16.56 -10.88
CA ASP A 46 2.54 17.29 -11.00
C ASP A 46 3.08 17.21 -12.45
N PRO A 47 2.37 17.75 -13.46
CA PRO A 47 2.73 17.61 -14.88
C PRO A 47 4.09 18.25 -15.22
N THR A 48 4.55 19.22 -14.44
CA THR A 48 5.85 19.87 -14.57
C THR A 48 7.02 18.91 -14.45
N ARG A 49 6.89 17.85 -13.64
CA ARG A 49 7.92 16.81 -13.48
C ARG A 49 8.16 16.01 -14.76
N TYR A 50 7.18 15.97 -15.65
CA TYR A 50 7.18 15.14 -16.85
C TYR A 50 7.27 15.96 -18.14
N ALA A 51 7.57 17.27 -18.03
CA ALA A 51 7.78 18.16 -19.17
C ALA A 51 9.16 17.95 -19.83
N VAL A 52 9.43 16.72 -20.25
CA VAL A 52 10.67 16.31 -20.92
C VAL A 52 10.68 16.77 -22.38
N SER A 53 11.86 17.09 -22.88
CA SER A 53 12.06 17.60 -24.25
C SER A 53 12.28 16.49 -25.28
N GLY A 54 12.51 15.26 -24.83
CA GLY A 54 12.76 14.09 -25.68
C GLY A 54 13.23 12.88 -24.88
N THR A 55 13.54 11.79 -25.58
CA THR A 55 13.91 10.49 -24.98
C THR A 55 15.41 10.19 -25.01
N THR A 56 16.22 11.03 -25.66
CA THR A 56 17.67 10.87 -25.70
C THR A 56 18.25 10.99 -24.30
N VAL A 57 19.09 10.03 -23.91
CA VAL A 57 19.70 9.96 -22.57
C VAL A 57 21.17 10.34 -22.65
N LEU A 58 21.62 11.21 -21.75
CA LEU A 58 23.01 11.61 -21.55
C LEU A 58 23.76 10.65 -20.62
N ALA A 59 25.07 10.83 -20.52
CA ALA A 59 25.88 10.10 -19.55
C ALA A 59 25.40 10.38 -18.10
N PRO A 60 25.34 9.37 -17.21
CA PRO A 60 24.90 9.52 -15.82
C PRO A 60 25.56 10.68 -15.05
N ASP A 61 26.85 10.92 -15.30
CA ASP A 61 27.63 11.97 -14.64
C ASP A 61 27.06 13.37 -14.90
N ALA A 62 26.46 13.61 -16.07
CA ALA A 62 25.83 14.89 -16.40
C ALA A 62 24.61 15.16 -15.52
N TYR A 63 23.79 14.14 -15.24
CA TYR A 63 22.62 14.25 -14.36
C TYR A 63 23.05 14.46 -12.90
N VAL A 64 24.07 13.73 -12.46
CA VAL A 64 24.64 13.86 -11.11
C VAL A 64 25.17 15.27 -10.90
N ALA A 65 25.93 15.80 -11.86
CA ALA A 65 26.45 17.17 -11.80
C ALA A 65 25.31 18.20 -11.79
N ALA A 66 24.31 18.05 -12.65
CA ALA A 66 23.16 18.95 -12.70
C ALA A 66 22.35 18.94 -11.39
N ALA A 67 22.07 17.76 -10.83
CA ALA A 67 21.37 17.66 -9.56
C ALA A 67 22.17 18.26 -8.40
N ALA A 68 23.49 18.04 -8.36
CA ALA A 68 24.35 18.58 -7.31
C ALA A 68 24.25 20.10 -7.17
N THR A 69 23.98 20.84 -8.25
CA THR A 69 23.77 22.30 -8.21
C THR A 69 22.52 22.75 -7.44
N ARG A 70 21.55 21.85 -7.24
CA ARG A 70 20.27 22.11 -6.55
C ARG A 70 20.21 21.51 -5.16
N LEU A 71 21.19 20.69 -4.78
CA LEU A 71 21.24 20.08 -3.46
C LEU A 71 21.78 21.07 -2.43
N THR A 72 21.24 20.99 -1.22
CA THR A 72 21.71 21.80 -0.09
C THR A 72 23.00 21.25 0.50
N HIS A 73 23.78 22.11 1.15
CA HIS A 73 25.09 21.75 1.72
C HIS A 73 24.93 20.62 2.75
N GLY A 74 25.37 19.40 2.40
CA GLY A 74 25.27 18.20 3.25
C GLY A 74 24.37 17.08 2.72
N GLU A 75 23.61 17.31 1.64
CA GLU A 75 22.89 16.24 0.96
C GLU A 75 23.81 15.40 0.07
N ARG A 76 23.66 14.08 0.14
CA ARG A 76 24.34 13.12 -0.74
C ARG A 76 23.33 12.43 -1.62
N ILE A 77 23.68 12.25 -2.89
CA ILE A 77 22.90 11.48 -3.84
C ILE A 77 22.92 10.02 -3.40
N ALA A 78 21.73 9.47 -3.18
CA ALA A 78 21.53 8.10 -2.71
C ALA A 78 21.12 7.16 -3.85
N GLN A 79 20.40 7.69 -4.84
CA GLN A 79 19.88 6.91 -5.96
C GLN A 79 19.73 7.77 -7.20
N LEU A 80 20.11 7.21 -8.34
CA LEU A 80 19.80 7.71 -9.68
C LEU A 80 18.86 6.69 -10.33
N THR A 81 17.71 7.15 -10.77
CA THR A 81 16.74 6.34 -11.53
C THR A 81 16.72 6.88 -12.96
N MET A 82 17.08 6.00 -13.89
CA MET A 82 17.05 6.31 -15.32
C MET A 82 15.60 6.30 -15.83
N PRO A 83 15.29 7.07 -16.88
CA PRO A 83 13.93 7.23 -17.35
C PRO A 83 13.42 5.93 -17.98
N GLU A 84 12.24 5.50 -17.57
CA GLU A 84 11.47 4.45 -18.22
C GLU A 84 10.40 5.09 -19.12
N ASP A 85 10.20 4.54 -20.32
CA ASP A 85 9.15 4.94 -21.27
C ASP A 85 9.04 6.46 -21.54
N GLY A 86 10.17 7.14 -21.66
CA GLY A 86 10.22 8.58 -21.97
C GLY A 86 9.85 9.49 -20.78
N GLY A 87 9.95 9.00 -19.55
CA GLY A 87 9.84 9.81 -18.34
C GLY A 87 11.08 10.67 -18.04
N PRO A 88 11.06 11.43 -16.92
CA PRO A 88 12.22 12.19 -16.46
C PRO A 88 13.28 11.28 -15.83
N VAL A 89 14.53 11.74 -15.81
CA VAL A 89 15.57 11.16 -14.95
C VAL A 89 15.32 11.64 -13.53
N VAL A 90 15.34 10.75 -12.54
CA VAL A 90 15.04 11.10 -11.15
C VAL A 90 16.24 10.82 -10.26
N ILE A 91 16.70 11.84 -9.54
CA ILE A 91 17.76 11.72 -8.53
C ILE A 91 17.15 11.89 -7.15
N ALA A 92 17.37 10.90 -6.28
CA ALA A 92 17.03 10.99 -4.87
C ALA A 92 18.30 11.28 -4.07
N ALA A 93 18.30 12.40 -3.35
CA ALA A 93 19.34 12.78 -2.41
C ALA A 93 18.80 12.83 -0.98
N SER A 94 19.66 12.66 0.00
CA SER A 94 19.31 12.77 1.42
C SER A 94 20.44 13.39 2.21
N ALA A 95 20.11 14.13 3.27
CA ALA A 95 21.10 14.67 4.19
C ALA A 95 21.99 13.54 4.75
N ALA A 96 23.30 13.68 4.61
CA ALA A 96 24.25 12.72 5.14
C ALA A 96 24.19 12.73 6.68
N GLY A 97 23.81 11.59 7.29
CA GLY A 97 23.95 11.37 8.73
C GLY A 97 22.91 12.02 9.63
N THR A 98 21.83 12.61 9.12
CA THR A 98 20.77 13.13 10.00
C THR A 98 19.78 12.03 10.36
N ALA A 99 19.78 11.60 11.62
CA ALA A 99 18.71 10.76 12.16
C ALA A 99 17.34 11.42 11.87
N PRO A 100 16.31 10.67 11.44
CA PRO A 100 15.02 11.26 11.10
C PRO A 100 14.46 12.10 12.25
N ARG A 101 14.18 13.38 12.01
CA ARG A 101 13.58 14.30 13.01
C ARG A 101 12.13 13.91 13.38
N ARG A 102 11.53 12.97 12.63
CA ARG A 102 10.25 12.31 12.93
C ARG A 102 10.40 10.80 12.72
N PRO A 103 9.68 9.96 13.47
CA PRO A 103 9.58 8.53 13.19
C PRO A 103 9.09 8.31 11.75
N GLY A 104 9.93 7.75 10.90
CA GLY A 104 9.62 7.51 9.48
C GLY A 104 10.87 7.42 8.61
N PRO A 105 10.74 7.02 7.33
CA PRO A 105 11.85 7.05 6.38
C PRO A 105 12.46 8.47 6.31
N PRO A 106 13.79 8.60 6.18
CA PRO A 106 14.43 9.91 6.04
C PRO A 106 13.85 10.66 4.84
N GLN A 107 13.63 11.97 5.00
CA GLN A 107 13.17 12.81 3.90
C GLN A 107 14.25 12.81 2.82
N ARG A 108 13.82 12.55 1.58
CA ARG A 108 14.68 12.59 0.41
C ARG A 108 14.27 13.77 -0.46
N THR A 109 15.25 14.49 -0.96
CA THR A 109 15.06 15.50 -1.99
C THR A 109 15.07 14.78 -3.34
N MET A 110 13.98 14.89 -4.09
CA MET A 110 13.78 14.28 -5.40
C MET A 110 13.97 15.36 -6.46
N VAL A 111 14.98 15.20 -7.31
CA VAL A 111 15.29 16.11 -8.41
C VAL A 111 14.88 15.43 -9.71
N TYR A 112 13.95 16.04 -10.44
CA TYR A 112 13.48 15.59 -11.75
C TYR A 112 14.24 16.34 -12.84
N LEU A 113 14.80 15.61 -13.78
CA LEU A 113 15.70 16.10 -14.81
C LEU A 113 15.19 15.70 -16.20
N ASP A 114 15.36 16.60 -17.15
CA ASP A 114 15.10 16.37 -18.56
C ASP A 114 16.18 15.44 -19.15
N PRO A 115 15.84 14.26 -19.71
CA PRO A 115 16.82 13.31 -20.21
C PRO A 115 17.80 13.90 -21.23
N PRO A 116 17.39 14.64 -22.29
CA PRO A 116 18.33 15.06 -23.33
C PRO A 116 19.27 16.20 -22.91
N THR A 117 18.87 17.01 -21.92
CA THR A 117 19.56 18.27 -21.60
C THR A 117 20.14 18.30 -20.18
N ALA A 118 19.80 17.32 -19.33
CA ALA A 118 20.05 17.35 -17.88
C ALA A 118 19.50 18.62 -17.20
N ARG A 119 18.53 19.31 -17.81
CA ARG A 119 17.88 20.47 -17.22
C ARG A 119 17.00 20.02 -16.04
N VAL A 120 17.13 20.70 -14.90
CA VAL A 120 16.26 20.45 -13.74
C VAL A 120 14.85 20.94 -14.07
N LEU A 121 13.91 20.01 -14.11
CA LEU A 121 12.48 20.26 -14.29
C LEU A 121 11.86 20.70 -12.96
N GLU A 122 12.09 19.92 -11.89
CA GLU A 122 11.51 20.17 -10.58
C GLU A 122 12.39 19.62 -9.46
N VAL A 123 12.34 20.26 -8.30
CA VAL A 123 12.90 19.75 -7.04
C VAL A 123 11.75 19.63 -6.05
N SER A 124 11.51 18.44 -5.54
CA SER A 124 10.42 18.17 -4.60
C SER A 124 10.90 17.34 -3.41
N SER A 125 10.14 17.35 -2.32
CA SER A 125 10.37 16.44 -1.19
C SER A 125 9.67 15.12 -1.44
N SER A 126 10.34 13.99 -1.18
CA SER A 126 9.74 12.65 -1.20
C SER A 126 8.60 12.46 -0.19
N ASN A 127 8.43 13.41 0.74
CA ASN A 127 7.39 13.37 1.76
C ASN A 127 6.16 14.23 1.43
N GLY A 128 6.11 14.84 0.25
CA GLY A 128 4.97 15.64 -0.23
C GLY A 128 4.16 14.96 -1.32
N GLY A 129 3.01 15.55 -1.66
CA GLY A 129 2.17 15.14 -2.79
C GLY A 129 1.08 14.12 -2.47
N LEU A 130 0.15 13.96 -3.41
CA LEU A 130 -1.01 13.08 -3.29
C LEU A 130 -0.61 11.60 -3.17
N VAL A 131 0.34 11.15 -4.00
CA VAL A 131 0.81 9.76 -3.98
C VAL A 131 1.40 9.40 -2.61
N ARG A 132 2.18 10.30 -2.02
CA ARG A 132 2.73 10.11 -0.67
C ARG A 132 1.62 10.06 0.38
N PHE A 133 0.65 10.97 0.31
CA PHE A 133 -0.51 10.95 1.20
C PHE A 133 -1.25 9.61 1.12
N LEU A 134 -1.53 9.11 -0.08
CA LEU A 134 -2.18 7.81 -0.27
C LEU A 134 -1.34 6.67 0.32
N HIS A 135 -0.03 6.69 0.14
CA HIS A 135 0.90 5.70 0.69
C HIS A 135 0.88 5.66 2.22
N VAL A 136 0.90 6.83 2.87
CA VAL A 136 0.85 6.94 4.34
C VAL A 136 -0.55 6.61 4.88
N LEU A 137 -1.61 6.95 4.15
CA LEU A 137 -2.98 6.57 4.49
C LEU A 137 -3.14 5.04 4.44
N HIS A 138 -2.69 4.40 3.35
CA HIS A 138 -2.76 2.95 3.16
C HIS A 138 -1.89 2.18 4.16
N GLY A 139 -0.67 2.66 4.42
CA GLY A 139 0.30 1.94 5.25
C GLY A 139 0.18 2.20 6.75
N SER A 140 -0.36 3.34 7.16
CA SER A 140 -0.40 3.73 8.58
C SER A 140 -1.60 4.59 8.98
N LEU A 141 -2.64 4.72 8.15
CA LEU A 141 -3.82 5.55 8.42
C LEU A 141 -3.49 7.02 8.77
N GLN A 142 -2.37 7.56 8.25
CA GLN A 142 -1.87 8.89 8.65
C GLN A 142 -1.48 9.02 10.14
N LEU A 143 -1.44 7.91 10.88
CA LEU A 143 -1.04 7.89 12.29
C LEU A 143 0.46 7.63 12.41
N PRO A 144 1.24 8.57 13.00
CA PRO A 144 2.67 8.37 13.22
C PRO A 144 2.93 7.32 14.31
N GLY A 145 4.02 6.57 14.17
CA GLY A 145 4.46 5.56 15.14
C GLY A 145 3.61 4.28 15.12
N VAL A 146 2.40 4.33 15.69
CA VAL A 146 1.53 3.16 15.91
C VAL A 146 0.68 2.77 14.70
N GLY A 147 0.52 3.66 13.72
CA GLY A 147 -0.39 3.46 12.60
C GLY A 147 -0.13 2.19 11.80
N ARG A 148 1.15 1.85 11.56
CA ARG A 148 1.53 0.61 10.86
C ARG A 148 1.06 -0.63 11.62
N SER A 149 1.23 -0.66 12.94
CA SER A 149 0.79 -1.78 13.78
C SER A 149 -0.74 -1.91 13.77
N ILE A 150 -1.47 -0.79 13.75
CA ILE A 150 -2.94 -0.79 13.65
C ILE A 150 -3.38 -1.41 12.32
N VAL A 151 -2.79 -0.99 11.20
CA VAL A 151 -3.07 -1.57 9.87
C VAL A 151 -2.75 -3.07 9.84
N GLY A 152 -1.66 -3.49 10.47
CA GLY A 152 -1.33 -4.91 10.63
C GLY A 152 -2.41 -5.70 11.38
N TRP A 153 -2.92 -5.19 12.51
CA TRP A 153 -4.00 -5.83 13.27
C TRP A 153 -5.34 -5.82 12.53
N ILE A 154 -5.62 -4.79 11.74
CA ILE A 154 -6.77 -4.77 10.82
C ILE A 154 -6.66 -5.93 9.82
N GLY A 155 -5.47 -6.17 9.27
CA GLY A 155 -5.18 -7.34 8.42
C GLY A 155 -5.46 -8.66 9.12
N VAL A 156 -4.98 -8.85 10.35
CA VAL A 156 -5.24 -10.08 11.13
C VAL A 156 -6.74 -10.27 11.39
N ALA A 157 -7.44 -9.21 11.82
CA ALA A 157 -8.88 -9.25 12.05
C ALA A 157 -9.66 -9.58 10.77
N MET A 158 -9.20 -9.08 9.62
CA MET A 158 -9.76 -9.39 8.31
C MET A 158 -9.55 -10.86 7.91
N MET A 159 -8.38 -11.45 8.22
CA MET A 159 -8.14 -12.88 8.02
C MET A 159 -9.09 -13.74 8.86
N VAL A 160 -9.28 -13.40 10.13
CA VAL A 160 -10.26 -14.07 11.02
C VAL A 160 -11.68 -13.90 10.48
N SER A 161 -12.02 -12.71 9.98
CA SER A 161 -13.30 -12.45 9.32
C SER A 161 -13.50 -13.35 8.10
N CYS A 162 -12.48 -13.55 7.27
CA CYS A 162 -12.55 -14.47 6.12
C CYS A 162 -12.82 -15.92 6.53
N PHE A 163 -12.13 -16.43 7.56
CA PHE A 163 -12.36 -17.78 8.06
C PHE A 163 -13.76 -17.97 8.64
N THR A 164 -14.20 -17.03 9.48
CA THR A 164 -15.54 -17.07 10.07
C THR A 164 -16.63 -16.91 9.00
N GLY A 165 -16.40 -16.07 7.99
CA GLY A 165 -17.29 -15.88 6.84
C GLY A 165 -17.44 -17.16 6.01
N LEU A 166 -16.33 -17.81 5.65
CA LEU A 166 -16.35 -19.08 4.92
C LEU A 166 -17.02 -20.21 5.71
N TRP A 167 -16.75 -20.29 7.02
CA TRP A 167 -17.40 -21.27 7.88
C TRP A 167 -18.91 -21.04 7.99
N LEU A 168 -19.35 -19.78 8.11
CA LEU A 168 -20.77 -19.42 8.13
C LEU A 168 -21.45 -19.64 6.77
N TRP A 169 -20.74 -19.35 5.68
CA TRP A 169 -21.19 -19.59 4.29
C TRP A 169 -21.40 -21.08 3.99
N TRP A 170 -20.60 -21.96 4.61
CA TRP A 170 -20.72 -23.39 4.38
C TRP A 170 -22.14 -23.89 4.69
N PRO A 171 -22.79 -24.60 3.75
CA PRO A 171 -24.19 -25.02 3.92
C PRO A 171 -24.32 -26.03 5.06
N THR A 172 -25.22 -25.74 6.00
CA THR A 172 -25.57 -26.70 7.07
C THR A 172 -26.38 -27.88 6.53
N ILE A 173 -27.17 -27.66 5.47
CA ILE A 173 -28.04 -28.66 4.84
C ILE A 173 -28.07 -28.42 3.32
N GLY A 174 -27.67 -29.40 2.50
CA GLY A 174 -27.74 -29.35 1.03
C GLY A 174 -26.40 -29.11 0.31
N ARG A 175 -26.45 -28.88 -1.01
CA ARG A 175 -25.26 -28.75 -1.88
C ARG A 175 -24.70 -27.31 -1.86
N TRP A 176 -23.38 -27.19 -1.64
CA TRP A 176 -22.61 -25.93 -1.69
C TRP A 176 -22.76 -25.15 -3.00
N THR A 177 -23.00 -25.84 -4.11
CA THR A 177 -23.23 -25.23 -5.43
C THR A 177 -24.45 -24.30 -5.48
N ARG A 178 -25.40 -24.41 -4.54
CA ARG A 178 -26.53 -23.47 -4.45
C ARG A 178 -26.12 -22.07 -3.99
N GLY A 179 -25.03 -21.96 -3.21
CA GLY A 179 -24.50 -20.68 -2.71
C GLY A 179 -23.70 -19.89 -3.75
N LEU A 180 -23.36 -20.53 -4.89
CA LEU A 180 -22.61 -19.93 -6.00
C LEU A 180 -23.51 -19.28 -7.06
N ARG A 181 -24.83 -19.45 -6.96
CA ARG A 181 -25.79 -18.92 -7.95
C ARG A 181 -26.47 -17.68 -7.38
N TYR A 182 -26.41 -16.59 -8.13
CA TYR A 182 -27.21 -15.40 -7.84
C TYR A 182 -28.71 -15.77 -7.90
N ARG A 183 -29.44 -15.51 -6.83
CA ARG A 183 -30.91 -15.65 -6.79
C ARG A 183 -31.54 -14.27 -6.69
N ARG A 184 -32.48 -13.95 -7.56
CA ARG A 184 -33.25 -12.70 -7.46
C ARG A 184 -34.11 -12.77 -6.19
N HIS A 185 -33.74 -12.01 -5.17
CA HIS A 185 -34.39 -11.98 -3.86
C HIS A 185 -34.50 -10.54 -3.38
N ARG A 186 -35.47 -10.25 -2.49
CA ARG A 186 -35.72 -8.90 -1.97
C ARG A 186 -34.53 -8.32 -1.19
N ASN A 187 -33.73 -9.19 -0.56
CA ASN A 187 -32.55 -8.82 0.21
C ASN A 187 -31.30 -8.92 -0.67
N VAL A 188 -31.09 -7.89 -1.50
CA VAL A 188 -29.98 -7.85 -2.46
C VAL A 188 -28.64 -7.75 -1.74
N ASP A 189 -28.54 -6.96 -0.68
CA ASP A 189 -27.34 -6.77 0.15
C ASP A 189 -26.76 -8.10 0.66
N THR A 190 -27.61 -8.92 1.28
CA THR A 190 -27.22 -10.19 1.90
C THR A 190 -26.84 -11.20 0.83
N ASN A 191 -27.55 -11.21 -0.30
CA ASN A 191 -27.27 -12.08 -1.43
C ASN A 191 -25.94 -11.70 -2.12
N LEU A 192 -25.67 -10.40 -2.29
CA LEU A 192 -24.40 -9.89 -2.81
C LEU A 192 -23.26 -10.22 -1.84
N HIS A 193 -23.43 -9.99 -0.54
CA HIS A 193 -22.42 -10.33 0.47
C HIS A 193 -22.12 -11.83 0.49
N HIS A 194 -23.14 -12.69 0.37
CA HIS A 194 -22.96 -14.14 0.34
C HIS A 194 -22.25 -14.63 -0.94
N LEU A 195 -22.58 -14.05 -2.10
CA LEU A 195 -21.96 -14.39 -3.38
C LEU A 195 -20.54 -13.84 -3.48
N PHE A 196 -20.38 -12.53 -3.34
CA PHE A 196 -19.08 -11.87 -3.43
C PHE A 196 -18.17 -12.31 -2.29
N GLY A 197 -18.68 -12.39 -1.07
CA GLY A 197 -17.91 -12.81 0.10
C GLY A 197 -17.20 -14.14 -0.10
N PHE A 198 -17.84 -15.11 -0.78
CA PHE A 198 -17.19 -16.36 -1.14
C PHE A 198 -16.04 -16.16 -2.15
N TRP A 199 -16.30 -15.47 -3.26
CA TRP A 199 -15.33 -15.29 -4.34
C TRP A 199 -14.13 -14.43 -3.93
N ILE A 200 -14.37 -13.41 -3.11
CA ILE A 200 -13.33 -12.47 -2.68
C ILE A 200 -12.66 -12.91 -1.38
N ALA A 201 -13.17 -13.93 -0.65
CA ALA A 201 -12.56 -14.39 0.60
C ALA A 201 -11.10 -14.79 0.43
N LEU A 202 -10.76 -15.52 -0.65
CA LEU A 202 -9.37 -15.92 -0.91
C LEU A 202 -8.49 -14.72 -1.28
N PRO A 203 -8.83 -13.87 -2.26
CA PRO A 203 -8.09 -12.64 -2.52
C PRO A 203 -7.92 -11.75 -1.28
N LEU A 204 -9.00 -11.52 -0.51
CA LEU A 204 -8.94 -10.72 0.72
C LEU A 204 -8.05 -11.35 1.78
N PHE A 205 -8.09 -12.67 1.93
CA PHE A 205 -7.22 -13.38 2.85
C PHE A 205 -5.75 -13.18 2.48
N VAL A 206 -5.39 -13.36 1.21
CA VAL A 206 -4.01 -13.16 0.72
C VAL A 206 -3.55 -11.72 0.93
N LEU A 207 -4.36 -10.73 0.54
CA LEU A 207 -4.03 -9.31 0.73
C LEU A 207 -3.90 -8.92 2.21
N SER A 208 -4.75 -9.50 3.06
CA SER A 208 -4.70 -9.24 4.50
C SER A 208 -3.48 -9.89 5.15
N LEU A 209 -3.11 -11.10 4.68
CA LEU A 209 -1.91 -11.80 5.12
C LEU A 209 -0.64 -11.03 4.72
N THR A 210 -0.54 -10.57 3.48
CA THR A 210 0.62 -9.78 3.03
C THR A 210 0.68 -8.42 3.75
N GLY A 211 -0.46 -7.77 3.97
CA GLY A 211 -0.54 -6.54 4.76
C GLY A 211 -0.09 -6.71 6.22
N ALA A 212 -0.51 -7.79 6.87
CA ALA A 212 -0.05 -8.15 8.21
C ALA A 212 1.46 -8.48 8.22
N TRP A 213 1.93 -9.20 7.20
CA TRP A 213 3.35 -9.55 7.04
C TRP A 213 4.25 -8.32 6.98
N ILE A 214 3.91 -7.36 6.13
CA ILE A 214 4.66 -6.11 5.92
C ILE A 214 4.57 -5.17 7.14
N SER A 215 3.50 -5.28 7.91
CA SER A 215 3.28 -4.48 9.12
C SER A 215 4.08 -4.98 10.33
N PHE A 216 4.40 -6.29 10.40
CA PHE A 216 5.13 -6.89 11.51
C PHE A 216 6.48 -7.53 11.09
N PRO A 217 7.43 -6.73 10.55
CA PRO A 217 8.69 -7.27 10.02
C PRO A 217 9.55 -7.96 11.08
N GLN A 218 9.49 -7.55 12.35
CA GLN A 218 10.27 -8.19 13.42
C GLN A 218 9.73 -9.56 13.82
N PHE A 219 8.41 -9.76 13.74
CA PHE A 219 7.79 -11.05 14.04
C PHE A 219 8.11 -12.05 12.93
N PHE A 220 7.90 -11.66 11.67
CA PHE A 220 8.13 -12.53 10.52
C PHE A 220 9.62 -12.69 10.17
N GLY A 221 10.44 -11.67 10.37
CA GLY A 221 11.90 -11.76 10.19
C GLY A 221 12.58 -12.77 11.12
N LYS A 222 12.00 -13.03 12.30
CA LYS A 222 12.46 -14.11 13.20
C LYS A 222 12.09 -15.49 12.66
N ILE A 223 10.95 -15.60 11.98
CA ILE A 223 10.46 -16.86 11.38
C ILE A 223 11.25 -17.19 10.10
N THR A 224 11.62 -16.20 9.30
CA THR A 224 12.41 -16.38 8.07
C THR A 224 13.93 -16.41 8.29
N GLY A 225 14.40 -16.23 9.53
CA GLY A 225 15.83 -16.21 9.88
C GLY A 225 16.57 -14.92 9.54
N GLU A 226 15.92 -13.94 8.89
CA GLU A 226 16.52 -12.64 8.54
C GLU A 226 16.84 -11.75 9.74
N ALA A 227 16.22 -11.99 10.90
CA ALA A 227 16.47 -11.25 12.13
C ALA A 227 17.91 -11.39 12.68
N SER A 228 18.71 -12.31 12.13
CA SER A 228 20.08 -12.61 12.58
C SER A 228 21.19 -11.98 11.73
N ARG A 229 20.86 -11.27 10.64
CA ARG A 229 21.89 -10.56 9.85
C ARG A 229 22.14 -9.16 10.43
N PRO A 230 23.35 -8.87 10.97
CA PRO A 230 23.71 -7.50 11.33
C PRO A 230 23.62 -6.64 10.06
N ARG A 231 22.93 -5.51 10.17
CA ARG A 231 22.92 -4.50 9.10
C ARG A 231 24.33 -3.90 9.03
N GLY A 232 25.12 -4.37 8.08
CA GLY A 232 26.39 -3.76 7.69
C GLY A 232 26.18 -2.39 7.05
#